data_AF-A0A140STN5-F1
#
_entry.id   AF-A0A140STN5-F1
#
_cell.length_a   1.000
_cell.length_b   1.000
_cell.length_c   1.000
_cell.angle_alpha   90.00
_cell.angle_beta   90.00
_cell.angle_gamma   90.00
#
_symmetry.space_group_name_H-M   'P 1'
#
loop_
_entity.id
_entity.type
_entity.pdbx_description
1 polymer ?
#
loop_
_entity_poly.entity_id
_entity_poly.type
_entity_poly.pdbx_seq_one_letter_code
_entity_poly.pdbx_strand_id
1 'polypeptide(L)' 'MHCKTLQKYWNKIPFPAGITLVEAVEIIEKYIEMEGKNEKEIKRA' A
#
# COMPACT_ATOMS: atom_id res chain seq x y z
N MET A 1 -7.96 2.65 7.30
CA MET A 1 -8.10 1.96 6.00
C MET A 1 -9.35 1.08 6.00
N HIS A 2 -10.14 1.02 4.92
CA HIS A 2 -11.24 0.05 4.82
C HIS A 2 -10.72 -1.38 4.56
N CYS A 3 -11.37 -2.41 5.12
CA CYS A 3 -10.93 -3.81 5.02
C CYS A 3 -10.76 -4.30 3.57
N LYS A 4 -11.61 -3.86 2.62
CA LYS A 4 -11.48 -4.21 1.20
C LYS A 4 -10.18 -3.65 0.58
N THR A 5 -9.82 -2.42 0.97
CA THR A 5 -8.55 -1.80 0.54
C THR A 5 -7.37 -2.57 1.13
N LEU A 6 -7.44 -2.90 2.42
CA LEU A 6 -6.40 -3.68 3.08
C LEU A 6 -6.17 -5.02 2.36
N GLN A 7 -7.22 -5.80 2.11
CA GLN A 7 -7.11 -7.09 1.40
C GLN A 7 -6.54 -6.95 -0.01
N LYS A 8 -6.96 -5.91 -0.76
CA LYS A 8 -6.45 -5.64 -2.11
C LYS A 8 -4.92 -5.48 -2.11
N TYR A 9 -4.38 -4.70 -1.18
CA TYR A 9 -2.94 -4.44 -1.13
C TYR A 9 -2.17 -5.54 -0.39
N TRP A 10 -2.79 -6.18 0.59
CA TRP A 10 -2.23 -7.32 1.29
C TRP A 10 -1.82 -8.45 0.33
N ASN A 11 -2.66 -8.74 -0.67
CA ASN A 11 -2.38 -9.77 -1.66
C ASN A 11 -1.39 -9.32 -2.75
N LYS A 12 -1.08 -8.02 -2.85
CA LYS A 12 -0.15 -7.47 -3.85
C LYS A 12 1.28 -7.36 -3.34
N ILE A 13 1.44 -7.13 -2.04
CA ILE A 13 2.73 -6.81 -1.43
C ILE A 13 3.27 -8.09 -0.78
N PRO A 14 4.47 -8.56 -1.16
CA PRO A 14 5.12 -9.63 -0.42
C PRO A 14 5.62 -9.09 0.92
N PHE A 15 5.19 -9.72 2.02
CA PHE A 15 5.64 -9.37 3.36
C PHE A 15 6.70 -10.35 3.88
N PRO A 16 7.69 -9.86 4.65
CA PRO A 16 8.66 -10.73 5.29
C PRO A 16 8.00 -11.59 6.38
N ALA A 17 8.54 -12.79 6.59
CA ALA A 17 8.12 -13.66 7.68
C ALA A 17 8.42 -12.98 9.03
N GLY A 18 7.46 -13.03 9.95
CA GLY A 18 7.59 -12.41 11.27
C GLY A 18 7.23 -10.92 11.34
N ILE A 19 6.74 -10.33 10.25
CA ILE A 19 6.20 -8.96 10.29
C ILE A 19 5.01 -8.86 11.23
N THR A 20 4.90 -7.75 11.95
CA THR A 20 3.70 -7.43 12.72
C THR A 20 2.60 -6.86 11.82
N LEU A 21 1.34 -7.00 12.25
CA LEU A 21 0.22 -6.42 11.51
C LEU A 21 0.35 -4.89 11.37
N VAL A 22 0.89 -4.21 12.38
CA VAL A 22 1.10 -2.75 12.38
C VAL A 22 2.09 -2.35 11.29
N GLU A 23 3.26 -3.01 11.23
CA GLU A 23 4.27 -2.74 10.19
C GLU A 23 3.74 -3.04 8.78
N ALA A 24 2.98 -4.12 8.62
CA ALA A 24 2.38 -4.45 7.33
C ALA A 24 1.37 -3.37 6.87
N VAL A 25 0.57 -2.82 7.79
CA VAL A 25 -0.35 -1.72 7.49
C VAL A 25 0.42 -0.45 7.10
N GLU A 26 1.49 -0.09 7.80
CA GLU A 26 2.32 1.08 7.46
C GLU A 26 2.93 0.97 6.05
N ILE A 27 3.40 -0.22 5.68
CA ILE A 27 3.92 -0.48 4.32
C ILE A 27 2.81 -0.27 3.28
N ILE A 28 1.60 -0.78 3.53
CA ILE A 28 0.46 -0.62 2.62
C ILE A 28 0.09 0.86 2.47
N GLU A 29 0.06 1.62 3.57
CA GLU A 29 -0.26 3.05 3.53
C GLU A 29 0.75 3.85 2.69
N LYS A 30 2.05 3.60 2.89
CA LYS A 30 3.12 4.21 2.07
C LYS A 30 2.99 3.85 0.60
N TYR A 31 2.64 2.59 0.30
CA TYR A 31 2.45 2.13 -1.07
C TYR A 31 1.29 2.86 -1.77
N ILE A 32 0.15 3.01 -1.08
CA ILE A 32 -1.02 3.74 -1.58
C ILE A 32 -0.66 5.22 -1.85
N GLU A 33 0.08 5.84 -0.93
CA GLU A 33 0.51 7.23 -1.09
C GLU A 33 1.41 7.40 -2.33
N MET A 34 2.35 6.47 -2.55
CA MET A 34 3.21 6.48 -3.73
C MET A 34 2.44 6.23 -5.04
N GLU A 35 1.52 5.25 -5.08
CA GLU A 35 0.65 5.04 -6.25
C GLU A 35 -0.13 6.31 -6.61
N GLY A 36 -0.72 6.97 -5.60
CA GLY A 36 -1.47 8.22 -5.79
C GLY A 36 -0.60 9.40 -6.23
N LYS A 37 0.68 9.47 -5.84
CA LYS A 37 1.63 10.48 -6.33
C LYS A 37 2.01 10.23 -7.79
N ASN A 38 2.36 8.99 -8.14
CA ASN A 38 2.66 8.61 -9.52
C ASN A 38 1.49 8.92 -10.47
N GLU A 39 0.26 8.62 -10.07
CA GLU A 39 -0.92 8.93 -10.88
C GLU A 39 -1.07 10.45 -11.14
N LYS A 40 -0.78 11.28 -10.14
CA LYS A 40 -0.82 12.75 -10.26
C LYS A 40 0.30 13.30 -11.14
N GLU A 41 1.49 12.72 -11.09
CA GLU A 41 2.63 13.13 -11.91
C GLU A 41 2.40 12.75 -13.39
N ILE A 42 1.91 11.54 -13.67
CA ILE A 42 1.57 11.11 -15.04
C ILE A 42 0.48 12.00 -15.65
N LYS A 43 -0.53 12.41 -14.88
CA LYS A 43 -1.60 13.30 -15.39
C LYS A 43 -1.17 14.76 -15.61
N ARG A 44 0.01 15.16 -15.13
CA ARG A 44 0.56 16.52 -15.29
C ARG A 44 1.53 16.62 -16.48
N ALA A 45 2.10 15.50 -16.93
CA ALA A 45 2.97 15.41 -18.10
C ALA A 45 2.17 15.26 -19.39
#